data_AF-A0A6C0BE47-F1
#
_entry.id   AF-A0A6C0BE47-F1
#
_cell.length_a   1.000
_cell.length_b   1.000
_cell.length_c   1.000
_cell.angle_alpha   90.00
_cell.angle_beta   90.00
_cell.angle_gamma   90.00
#
_symmetry.space_group_name_H-M   'P 1'
#
loop_
_entity.id
_entity.type
_entity.pdbx_description
1 polymer ?
#
loop_
_entity_poly.entity_id
_entity_poly.type
_entity_poly.pdbx_seq_one_letter_code
_entity_poly.pdbx_strand_id
1 'polypeptide(L)'
;MLNDDNFSDGHNCIEILDKDLKLAPIVTNDPNNVDSGNGLITSIWGPHAWEFIHSVAFGYPISPSEEQKKNYKDFFIKMGDILPCGYCRTSFKQFITENQDTVIDDNVMKSRENLTKWTFNLHNAINNKLGHNYGETYEEMCFKYESYRAKCSKTANGCVMPISIKANSYQKSDIQRAQVIPYEICDKFRNYAVQLGLHKYSEYLDYYKNLKRNCKMWGIRDCSCRKVIKYMRKKGINAIDEKTGLPSLYEMILFSMMCSTIDIKKINEMVKKF
;
A
#
# COMPACT_ATOMS: atom_id res chain seq x y z
N MET A 1 -3.53 -16.45 22.12
CA MET A 1 -3.17 -15.42 21.13
C MET A 1 -2.62 -14.24 21.90
N LEU A 2 -1.66 -13.51 21.35
CA LEU A 2 -1.29 -12.20 21.89
C LEU A 2 -2.51 -11.29 21.71
N ASN A 3 -3.13 -10.82 22.80
CA ASN A 3 -4.21 -9.81 22.80
C ASN A 3 -3.83 -8.59 21.96
N ASP A 4 -4.81 -7.86 21.41
CA ASP A 4 -4.62 -6.62 20.64
C ASP A 4 -3.73 -5.57 21.37
N ASP A 5 -3.68 -5.63 22.70
CA ASP A 5 -2.83 -4.79 23.55
C ASP A 5 -1.32 -5.11 23.48
N ASN A 6 -0.94 -6.29 22.99
CA ASN A 6 0.47 -6.69 22.83
C ASN A 6 1.14 -6.04 21.61
N PHE A 7 0.34 -5.46 20.71
CA PHE A 7 0.82 -4.64 19.61
C PHE A 7 0.59 -3.16 19.90
N SER A 8 0.54 -2.77 21.19
CA SER A 8 0.60 -1.37 21.58
C SER A 8 1.91 -0.79 21.02
N ASP A 9 1.75 -0.09 19.89
CA ASP A 9 2.58 1.01 19.51
C ASP A 9 2.45 1.99 20.69
N GLY A 10 3.28 1.81 21.72
CA GLY A 10 3.54 2.88 22.67
C GLY A 10 3.67 4.14 21.84
N HIS A 11 2.88 5.16 22.17
CA HIS A 11 2.92 6.49 21.57
C HIS A 11 4.28 7.12 21.89
N ASN A 12 5.37 6.51 21.43
CA ASN A 12 6.70 6.99 21.59
C ASN A 12 6.91 7.84 20.36
N CYS A 13 6.52 9.11 20.47
CA CYS A 13 7.20 10.16 19.71
C CYS A 13 8.71 9.86 19.80
N ILE A 14 9.37 9.80 18.65
CA ILE A 14 10.81 9.53 18.61
C ILE A 14 11.50 10.75 19.24
N GLU A 15 12.44 10.51 20.15
CA GLU A 15 13.27 11.59 20.68
C GLU A 15 14.09 12.18 19.52
N ILE A 16 14.00 13.49 19.35
CA ILE A 16 14.76 14.22 18.34
C ILE A 16 15.87 14.96 19.08
N LEU A 17 17.11 14.54 18.89
CA LEU A 17 18.26 15.16 19.53
C LEU A 17 18.68 16.42 18.76
N ASP A 18 18.88 17.53 19.46
CA ASP A 18 19.30 18.82 18.86
C ASP A 18 20.56 18.71 18.00
N LYS A 19 21.49 17.81 18.39
CA LYS A 19 22.71 17.54 17.61
C LYS A 19 22.39 16.92 16.25
N ASP A 20 21.41 16.02 16.18
CA ASP A 20 21.04 15.33 14.94
C ASP A 20 20.34 16.31 14.01
N LEU A 21 19.52 17.22 14.56
CA LEU A 21 18.90 18.31 13.82
C LEU A 21 19.94 19.24 13.17
N LYS A 22 20.97 19.63 13.93
CA LYS A 22 22.05 20.49 13.43
C LYS A 22 22.88 19.81 12.34
N LEU A 23 23.09 18.49 12.44
CA LEU A 23 23.86 17.71 11.47
C LEU A 23 23.06 17.32 10.23
N ALA A 24 21.73 17.20 10.31
CA ALA A 24 20.91 16.66 9.22
C ALA A 24 21.11 17.34 7.86
N PRO A 25 21.15 18.69 7.73
CA PRO A 25 21.43 19.34 6.44
C PRO A 25 22.84 19.06 5.91
N ILE A 26 23.82 18.88 6.80
CA ILE A 26 25.21 18.57 6.41
C ILE A 26 25.27 17.15 5.84
N VAL A 27 24.71 16.18 6.57
CA VAL A 27 24.65 14.77 6.14
C VAL A 27 23.87 14.61 4.82
N THR A 28 22.78 15.36 4.66
CA THR A 28 21.95 15.32 3.44
C THR A 28 22.71 15.77 2.19
N ASN A 29 23.64 16.71 2.34
CA ASN A 29 24.37 17.32 1.23
C ASN A 29 25.85 16.90 1.19
N ASP A 30 26.23 15.84 1.91
CA ASP A 30 27.60 15.34 1.92
C ASP A 30 27.91 14.58 0.61
N PRO A 31 28.74 15.13 -0.30
CA PRO A 31 29.08 14.46 -1.56
C PRO A 31 29.96 13.23 -1.37
N ASN A 32 30.57 13.05 -0.19
CA ASN A 32 31.42 11.90 0.14
C ASN A 32 30.64 10.76 0.80
N ASN A 33 29.34 10.96 1.10
CA ASN A 33 28.50 9.91 1.63
C ASN A 33 28.35 8.79 0.58
N VAL A 34 28.81 7.59 0.94
CA VAL A 34 28.76 6.40 0.07
C VAL A 34 27.33 6.03 -0.36
N ASP A 35 26.34 6.43 0.44
CA ASP A 35 24.92 6.20 0.19
C ASP A 35 24.22 7.37 -0.52
N SER A 36 24.93 8.46 -0.87
CA SER A 36 24.35 9.65 -1.50
C SER A 36 23.65 9.38 -2.84
N GLY A 37 24.06 8.33 -3.55
CA GLY A 37 23.44 7.87 -4.80
C GLY A 37 22.23 6.95 -4.62
N ASN A 38 21.91 6.54 -3.38
CA ASN A 38 20.82 5.59 -3.11
C ASN A 38 19.44 6.26 -3.19
N GLY A 39 18.44 5.45 -3.52
CA GLY A 39 17.04 5.87 -3.44
C GLY A 39 16.49 5.86 -2.02
N LEU A 40 15.27 6.37 -1.84
CA LEU A 40 14.54 6.30 -0.58
C LEU A 40 13.77 4.97 -0.44
N ILE A 41 13.62 4.50 0.80
CA ILE A 41 12.92 3.25 1.14
C ILE A 41 11.48 3.29 0.59
N THR A 42 11.18 2.39 -0.36
CA THR A 42 9.92 2.38 -1.12
C THR A 42 8.67 2.16 -0.27
N SER A 43 8.80 1.44 0.85
CA SER A 43 7.68 1.19 1.77
C SER A 43 7.30 2.39 2.63
N ILE A 44 8.11 3.45 2.63
CA ILE A 44 7.83 4.73 3.31
C ILE A 44 7.13 5.69 2.34
N TRP A 45 7.76 6.04 1.21
CA TRP A 45 7.21 7.06 0.31
C TRP A 45 6.16 6.53 -0.67
N GLY A 46 6.22 5.25 -1.03
CA GLY A 46 5.36 4.64 -2.06
C GLY A 46 3.85 4.77 -1.78
N PRO A 47 3.36 4.39 -0.59
CA PRO A 47 1.93 4.53 -0.25
C PRO A 47 1.42 5.97 -0.36
N HIS A 48 2.23 6.95 0.06
CA HIS A 48 1.87 8.37 -0.01
C HIS A 48 1.87 8.88 -1.46
N ALA A 49 2.83 8.45 -2.27
CA ALA A 49 2.85 8.76 -3.70
C ALA A 49 1.62 8.20 -4.41
N TRP A 50 1.22 6.95 -4.14
CA TRP A 50 0.02 6.37 -4.73
C TRP A 50 -1.26 7.09 -4.30
N GLU A 51 -1.39 7.48 -3.04
CA GLU A 51 -2.53 8.27 -2.57
C GLU A 51 -2.63 9.61 -3.31
N PHE A 52 -1.48 10.27 -3.53
CA PHE A 52 -1.42 11.50 -4.34
C PHE A 52 -1.77 11.25 -5.81
N ILE A 53 -1.17 10.23 -6.43
CA ILE A 53 -1.38 9.85 -7.83
C ILE A 53 -2.86 9.59 -8.12
N HIS A 54 -3.51 8.78 -7.30
CA HIS A 54 -4.94 8.53 -7.44
C HIS A 54 -5.74 9.81 -7.21
N SER A 55 -5.38 10.62 -6.20
CA SER A 55 -6.04 11.92 -5.99
C SER A 55 -5.93 12.85 -7.21
N VAL A 56 -4.77 12.89 -7.89
CA VAL A 56 -4.59 13.61 -9.16
C VAL A 56 -5.54 13.06 -10.22
N ALA A 57 -5.58 11.73 -10.42
CA ALA A 57 -6.47 11.11 -11.40
C ALA A 57 -7.97 11.40 -11.13
N PHE A 58 -8.40 11.33 -9.88
CA PHE A 58 -9.78 11.70 -9.50
C PHE A 58 -10.03 13.21 -9.60
N GLY A 59 -9.00 14.05 -9.50
CA GLY A 59 -9.05 15.49 -9.75
C GLY A 59 -9.25 15.86 -11.22
N TYR A 60 -8.97 14.94 -12.15
CA TYR A 60 -9.06 15.19 -13.59
C TYR A 60 -10.50 15.57 -14.02
N PRO A 61 -10.69 16.46 -15.01
CA PRO A 61 -12.02 16.85 -15.46
C PRO A 61 -12.82 15.70 -16.08
N ILE A 62 -14.15 15.75 -15.97
CA ILE A 62 -15.03 14.79 -16.66
C ILE A 62 -14.86 14.96 -18.19
N SER A 63 -14.83 16.21 -18.65
CA SER A 63 -14.58 16.59 -20.05
C SER A 63 -13.33 17.50 -20.10
N PRO A 64 -12.13 16.94 -20.27
CA PRO A 64 -10.88 17.71 -20.24
C PRO A 64 -10.63 18.48 -21.55
N SER A 65 -10.06 19.68 -21.44
CA SER A 65 -9.49 20.41 -22.59
C SER A 65 -8.20 19.76 -23.09
N GLU A 66 -7.77 20.09 -24.31
CA GLU A 66 -6.50 19.58 -24.86
C GLU A 66 -5.28 19.97 -24.01
N GLU A 67 -5.29 21.18 -23.43
CA GLU A 67 -4.25 21.60 -22.49
C GLU A 67 -4.25 20.75 -21.21
N GLN A 68 -5.42 20.46 -20.66
CA GLN A 68 -5.54 19.59 -19.48
C GLN A 68 -5.06 18.16 -19.79
N LYS A 69 -5.43 17.60 -20.94
CA LYS A 69 -4.92 16.29 -21.40
C LYS A 69 -3.40 16.28 -21.46
N LYS A 70 -2.81 17.30 -22.10
CA LYS A 70 -1.36 17.43 -22.22
C LYS A 70 -0.68 17.53 -20.85
N ASN A 71 -1.17 18.40 -19.97
CA ASN A 71 -0.57 18.61 -18.65
C ASN A 71 -0.58 17.34 -17.79
N TYR A 72 -1.68 16.58 -17.81
CA TYR A 72 -1.79 15.33 -17.05
C TYR A 72 -0.92 14.22 -17.67
N LYS A 73 -0.90 14.10 -19.00
CA LYS A 73 -0.01 13.14 -19.69
C LYS A 73 1.45 13.42 -19.39
N ASP A 74 1.88 14.68 -19.50
CA ASP A 74 3.23 15.11 -19.18
C ASP A 74 3.57 14.84 -17.71
N PHE A 75 2.66 15.11 -16.78
CA PHE A 75 2.84 14.77 -15.36
C PHE A 75 3.17 13.30 -15.14
N PHE A 76 2.37 12.38 -15.70
CA PHE A 76 2.60 10.93 -15.54
C PHE A 76 3.89 10.46 -16.22
N ILE A 77 4.20 10.97 -17.42
CA ILE A 77 5.46 10.64 -18.10
C ILE A 77 6.65 11.10 -17.27
N LYS A 78 6.63 12.35 -16.78
CA LYS A 78 7.73 12.94 -16.00
C LYS A 78 7.87 12.31 -14.62
N MET A 79 6.80 11.77 -14.05
CA MET A 79 6.89 10.97 -12.83
C MET A 79 7.88 9.82 -12.98
N GLY A 80 7.89 9.13 -14.13
CA GLY A 80 8.83 8.05 -14.44
C GLY A 80 10.30 8.48 -14.42
N ASP A 81 10.59 9.78 -14.55
CA ASP A 81 11.94 10.33 -14.49
C ASP A 81 12.41 10.64 -13.06
N ILE A 82 11.48 10.87 -12.13
CA ILE A 82 11.79 11.50 -10.83
C ILE A 82 11.50 10.63 -9.61
N LEU A 83 10.93 9.43 -9.75
CA LEU A 83 10.72 8.53 -8.60
C LEU A 83 12.05 8.33 -7.85
N PRO A 84 12.09 8.41 -6.50
CA PRO A 84 13.32 8.33 -5.71
C PRO A 84 13.82 6.89 -5.54
N CYS A 85 13.83 6.11 -6.63
CA CYS A 85 14.22 4.72 -6.70
C CYS A 85 14.49 4.35 -8.17
N GLY A 86 15.73 3.97 -8.52
CA GLY A 86 16.14 3.72 -9.91
C GLY A 86 15.38 2.58 -10.59
N TYR A 87 15.19 1.45 -9.90
CA TYR A 87 14.39 0.34 -10.40
C TYR A 87 12.91 0.71 -10.58
N CYS A 88 12.39 1.55 -9.68
CA CYS A 88 11.01 2.03 -9.74
C CYS A 88 10.81 2.90 -10.98
N ARG A 89 11.73 3.83 -11.27
CA ARG A 89 11.73 4.63 -12.51
C ARG A 89 11.72 3.76 -13.75
N THR A 90 12.66 2.82 -13.83
CA THR A 90 12.81 1.93 -14.99
C THR A 90 11.53 1.14 -15.25
N SER A 91 10.99 0.50 -14.22
CA SER A 91 9.75 -0.28 -14.38
C SER A 91 8.53 0.58 -14.62
N PHE A 92 8.40 1.73 -13.97
CA PHE A 92 7.28 2.64 -14.22
C PHE A 92 7.24 3.08 -15.68
N LYS A 93 8.39 3.49 -16.24
CA LYS A 93 8.53 3.82 -17.67
C LYS A 93 8.08 2.65 -18.54
N GLN A 94 8.60 1.45 -18.28
CA GLN A 94 8.23 0.26 -19.02
C GLN A 94 6.72 -0.01 -18.99
N PHE A 95 6.08 0.10 -17.81
CA PHE A 95 4.63 -0.09 -17.70
C PHE A 95 3.85 0.91 -18.56
N ILE A 96 4.23 2.18 -18.54
CA ILE A 96 3.50 3.21 -19.27
C ILE A 96 3.79 3.24 -20.79
N THR A 97 4.80 2.49 -21.27
CA THR A 97 5.16 2.46 -22.70
C THR A 97 4.93 1.12 -23.38
N GLU A 98 5.08 -0.01 -22.67
CA GLU A 98 5.14 -1.35 -23.28
C GLU A 98 4.07 -2.31 -22.78
N ASN A 99 3.51 -2.09 -21.59
CA ASN A 99 2.52 -3.01 -21.03
C ASN A 99 1.12 -2.69 -21.57
N GLN A 100 0.54 -3.65 -22.30
CA GLN A 100 -0.71 -3.51 -23.06
C GLN A 100 -1.85 -2.82 -22.28
N ASP A 101 -2.01 -3.10 -20.99
CA ASP A 101 -3.13 -2.58 -20.18
C ASP A 101 -2.83 -1.24 -19.49
N THR A 102 -1.59 -0.77 -19.58
CA THR A 102 -1.10 0.42 -18.84
C THR A 102 -0.35 1.41 -19.72
N VAL A 103 -0.31 1.23 -21.04
CA VAL A 103 0.26 2.24 -21.96
C VAL A 103 -0.49 3.56 -21.79
N ILE A 104 0.26 4.65 -21.65
CA ILE A 104 -0.32 6.00 -21.57
C ILE A 104 -0.52 6.57 -22.98
N ASP A 105 -1.78 6.72 -23.38
CA ASP A 105 -2.16 7.21 -24.69
C ASP A 105 -3.26 8.28 -24.61
N ASP A 106 -3.75 8.72 -25.76
CA ASP A 106 -4.80 9.74 -25.82
C ASP A 106 -6.18 9.18 -25.39
N ASN A 107 -6.36 7.86 -25.40
CA ASN A 107 -7.56 7.21 -24.88
C ASN A 107 -7.63 7.28 -23.36
N VAL A 108 -6.49 7.11 -22.67
CA VAL A 108 -6.37 7.34 -21.22
C VAL A 108 -6.79 8.76 -20.85
N MET A 109 -6.47 9.74 -21.70
CA MET A 109 -6.74 11.16 -21.42
C MET A 109 -8.15 11.62 -21.81
N LYS A 110 -9.02 10.75 -22.35
CA LYS A 110 -10.36 11.14 -22.83
C LYS A 110 -11.28 11.70 -21.75
N SER A 111 -11.23 11.16 -20.55
CA SER A 111 -12.13 11.52 -19.46
C SER A 111 -11.52 11.18 -18.09
N ARG A 112 -12.14 11.67 -17.01
CA ARG A 112 -11.84 11.23 -15.63
C ARG A 112 -11.85 9.71 -15.51
N GLU A 113 -12.89 9.06 -16.02
CA GLU A 113 -13.07 7.61 -15.89
C GLU A 113 -11.92 6.84 -16.55
N ASN A 114 -11.52 7.24 -17.75
CA ASN A 114 -10.39 6.63 -18.46
C ASN A 114 -9.11 6.74 -17.64
N LEU A 115 -8.82 7.92 -17.10
CA LEU A 115 -7.60 8.16 -16.33
C LEU A 115 -7.61 7.45 -14.98
N THR A 116 -8.72 7.44 -14.23
CA THR A 116 -8.82 6.72 -12.95
C THR A 116 -8.73 5.22 -13.15
N LYS A 117 -9.34 4.67 -14.22
CA LYS A 117 -9.24 3.25 -14.54
C LYS A 117 -7.83 2.85 -14.95
N TRP A 118 -7.16 3.65 -15.78
CA TRP A 118 -5.76 3.44 -16.14
C TRP A 118 -4.84 3.47 -14.90
N THR A 119 -5.04 4.45 -14.02
CA THR A 119 -4.25 4.57 -12.78
C THR A 119 -4.43 3.35 -11.87
N PHE A 120 -5.66 2.82 -11.77
CA PHE A 120 -5.95 1.57 -11.06
C PHE A 120 -5.23 0.37 -11.68
N ASN A 121 -5.29 0.22 -13.00
CA ASN A 121 -4.62 -0.88 -13.71
C ASN A 121 -3.09 -0.80 -13.52
N LEU A 122 -2.51 0.40 -13.63
CA LEU A 122 -1.09 0.63 -13.41
C LEU A 122 -0.65 0.25 -11.99
N HIS A 123 -1.41 0.65 -10.98
CA HIS A 123 -1.13 0.31 -9.59
C HIS A 123 -1.16 -1.21 -9.38
N ASN A 124 -2.16 -1.91 -9.95
CA ASN A 124 -2.26 -3.36 -9.86
C ASN A 124 -1.19 -4.11 -10.65
N ALA A 125 -0.77 -3.60 -11.81
CA ALA A 125 0.34 -4.18 -12.58
C ALA A 125 1.65 -4.14 -11.76
N ILE A 126 1.89 -3.04 -11.04
CA ILE A 126 3.03 -2.90 -10.13
C ILE A 126 2.89 -3.83 -8.90
N ASN A 127 1.70 -3.95 -8.32
CA ASN A 127 1.44 -4.91 -7.24
C ASN A 127 1.76 -6.35 -7.68
N ASN A 128 1.30 -6.74 -8.87
CA ASN A 128 1.57 -8.06 -9.45
C ASN A 128 3.06 -8.31 -9.68
N LYS A 129 3.81 -7.29 -10.15
CA LYS A 129 5.28 -7.38 -10.28
C LYS A 129 5.96 -7.69 -8.96
N LEU A 130 5.46 -7.12 -7.86
CA LEU A 130 5.98 -7.31 -6.50
C LEU A 130 5.45 -8.59 -5.82
N GLY A 131 4.59 -9.37 -6.50
CA GLY A 131 3.97 -10.57 -5.93
C GLY A 131 2.91 -10.27 -4.88
N HIS A 132 2.36 -9.05 -4.88
CA HIS A 132 1.32 -8.60 -3.96
C HIS A 132 -0.04 -8.58 -4.66
N ASN A 133 -1.09 -8.93 -3.92
CA ASN A 133 -2.47 -8.79 -4.34
C ASN A 133 -3.29 -8.22 -3.19
N TYR A 134 -3.98 -7.11 -3.40
CA TYR A 134 -4.83 -6.49 -2.39
C TYR A 134 -6.32 -6.83 -2.58
N GLY A 135 -6.69 -7.43 -3.72
CA GLY A 135 -8.08 -7.78 -4.05
C GLY A 135 -9.03 -6.58 -4.03
N GLU A 136 -8.51 -5.37 -4.22
CA GLU A 136 -9.30 -4.14 -4.31
C GLU A 136 -9.92 -4.04 -5.70
N THR A 137 -11.21 -3.71 -5.76
CA THR A 137 -11.91 -3.47 -7.04
C THR A 137 -11.88 -2.00 -7.41
N TYR A 138 -12.14 -1.70 -8.68
CA TYR A 138 -12.23 -0.32 -9.15
C TYR A 138 -13.34 0.46 -8.44
N GLU A 139 -14.47 -0.19 -8.15
CA GLU A 139 -15.60 0.40 -7.46
C GLU A 139 -15.25 0.74 -6.00
N GLU A 140 -14.48 -0.10 -5.32
CA GLU A 140 -14.00 0.17 -3.97
C GLU A 140 -13.05 1.38 -3.94
N MET A 141 -12.16 1.48 -4.92
CA MET A 141 -11.27 2.64 -5.09
C MET A 141 -12.09 3.90 -5.37
N CYS A 142 -13.04 3.87 -6.31
CA CYS A 142 -13.96 4.98 -6.58
C CYS A 142 -14.73 5.41 -5.34
N PHE A 143 -15.25 4.45 -4.56
CA PHE A 143 -15.94 4.72 -3.31
C PHE A 143 -15.05 5.46 -2.30
N LYS A 144 -13.78 5.07 -2.18
CA LYS A 144 -12.79 5.74 -1.33
C LYS A 144 -12.51 7.17 -1.83
N TYR A 145 -12.06 7.34 -3.07
CA TYR A 145 -11.60 8.65 -3.54
C TYR A 145 -12.73 9.65 -3.82
N GLU A 146 -13.92 9.22 -4.23
CA GLU A 146 -15.07 10.14 -4.33
C GLU A 146 -15.56 10.63 -2.98
N SER A 147 -15.24 9.92 -1.89
CA SER A 147 -15.49 10.43 -0.54
C SER A 147 -14.63 11.65 -0.19
N TYR A 148 -13.53 11.90 -0.93
CA TYR A 148 -12.66 13.07 -0.74
C TYR A 148 -13.11 14.28 -1.57
N ARG A 149 -14.05 14.09 -2.49
CA ARG A 149 -14.55 15.15 -3.36
C ARG A 149 -15.02 16.33 -2.51
N ALA A 150 -14.44 17.50 -2.75
CA ALA A 150 -14.83 18.71 -2.06
C ALA A 150 -16.28 19.08 -2.40
N LYS A 151 -17.16 18.99 -1.39
CA LYS A 151 -18.57 19.40 -1.46
C LYS A 151 -18.74 20.67 -0.63
N CYS A 152 -18.15 21.76 -1.11
CA CYS A 152 -18.06 23.01 -0.37
C CYS A 152 -18.97 24.10 -0.93
N SER A 153 -19.34 25.02 -0.05
CA SER A 153 -19.90 26.31 -0.42
C SER A 153 -18.77 27.32 -0.58
N LYS A 154 -18.85 28.17 -1.61
CA LYS A 154 -17.91 29.27 -1.80
C LYS A 154 -18.20 30.36 -0.76
N THR A 155 -17.16 30.84 -0.09
CA THR A 155 -17.20 31.98 0.84
C THR A 155 -16.15 33.01 0.43
N ALA A 156 -16.18 34.21 1.00
CA ALA A 156 -15.17 35.25 0.76
C ALA A 156 -13.73 34.79 1.09
N ASN A 157 -13.57 33.83 2.01
CA ASN A 157 -12.28 33.30 2.47
C ASN A 157 -11.94 31.93 1.86
N GLY A 158 -12.68 31.48 0.84
CA GLY A 158 -12.43 30.24 0.14
C GLY A 158 -13.55 29.20 0.27
N CYS A 159 -13.18 27.93 0.10
CA CYS A 159 -14.07 26.78 0.02
C CYS A 159 -14.25 26.16 1.43
N VAL A 160 -15.46 26.25 1.99
CA VAL A 160 -15.78 25.67 3.31
C VAL A 160 -16.60 24.40 3.14
N MET A 161 -16.06 23.27 3.61
CA MET A 161 -16.77 21.99 3.63
C MET A 161 -17.55 21.81 4.94
N PRO A 162 -18.79 21.27 4.89
CA PRO A 162 -19.50 20.85 6.09
C PRO A 162 -18.68 19.85 6.92
N ILE A 163 -18.66 20.03 8.25
CA ILE A 163 -17.87 19.21 9.18
C ILE A 163 -18.23 17.72 9.08
N SER A 164 -19.51 17.38 8.90
CA SER A 164 -19.96 16.00 8.76
C SER A 164 -19.41 15.32 7.50
N ILE A 165 -19.37 16.04 6.37
CA ILE A 165 -18.79 15.54 5.12
C ILE A 165 -17.29 15.36 5.30
N LYS A 166 -16.61 16.36 5.88
CA LYS A 166 -15.17 16.29 6.15
C LYS A 166 -14.80 15.12 7.07
N ALA A 167 -15.60 14.88 8.11
CA ALA A 167 -15.43 13.75 9.03
C ALA A 167 -15.59 12.40 8.29
N ASN A 168 -16.58 12.27 7.41
CA ASN A 168 -16.73 11.08 6.58
C ASN A 168 -15.52 10.88 5.66
N SER A 169 -15.01 11.93 5.01
CA SER A 169 -13.79 11.85 4.18
C SER A 169 -12.58 11.35 4.99
N TYR A 170 -12.37 11.85 6.20
CA TYR A 170 -11.30 11.36 7.09
C TYR A 170 -11.48 9.87 7.43
N GLN A 171 -12.69 9.46 7.82
CA GLN A 171 -12.96 8.04 8.12
C GLN A 171 -12.71 7.13 6.91
N LYS A 172 -13.02 7.60 5.69
CA LYS A 172 -12.74 6.85 4.46
C LYS A 172 -11.26 6.89 4.07
N SER A 173 -10.49 7.88 4.51
CA SER A 173 -9.03 7.92 4.35
C SER A 173 -8.28 6.86 5.16
N ASP A 174 -8.90 6.36 6.23
CA ASP A 174 -8.38 5.24 7.00
C ASP A 174 -8.55 3.88 6.31
N ILE A 175 -9.31 3.82 5.20
CA ILE A 175 -9.44 2.60 4.40
C ILE A 175 -8.10 2.33 3.70
N GLN A 176 -7.37 1.39 4.28
CA GLN A 176 -6.11 0.87 3.75
C GLN A 176 -6.17 -0.65 3.76
N ARG A 177 -6.18 -1.24 2.56
CA ARG A 177 -6.24 -2.69 2.37
C ARG A 177 -4.91 -3.33 2.76
N ALA A 178 -4.98 -4.51 3.39
CA ALA A 178 -3.81 -5.37 3.57
C ALA A 178 -3.78 -6.45 2.47
N GLN A 179 -2.59 -6.91 2.10
CA GLN A 179 -2.40 -7.96 1.09
C GLN A 179 -3.26 -9.19 1.42
N VAL A 180 -3.78 -9.86 0.40
CA VAL A 180 -4.53 -11.11 0.50
C VAL A 180 -3.72 -12.21 -0.16
N ILE A 181 -3.59 -13.33 0.54
CA ILE A 181 -3.04 -14.58 0.00
C ILE A 181 -4.13 -15.66 0.02
N PRO A 182 -4.14 -16.60 -0.96
CA PRO A 182 -5.12 -17.67 -1.03
C PRO A 182 -5.21 -18.50 0.24
N TYR A 183 -6.44 -18.90 0.60
CA TYR A 183 -6.70 -19.73 1.78
C TYR A 183 -5.94 -21.07 1.67
N GLU A 184 -5.91 -21.66 0.48
CA GLU A 184 -5.31 -22.97 0.20
C GLU A 184 -3.81 -22.97 0.47
N ILE A 185 -3.15 -21.82 0.31
CA ILE A 185 -1.73 -21.66 0.65
C ILE A 185 -1.58 -21.60 2.17
N CYS A 186 -2.40 -20.80 2.85
CA CYS A 186 -2.36 -20.66 4.32
C CYS A 186 -2.67 -21.99 5.03
N ASP A 187 -3.59 -22.77 4.47
CA ASP A 187 -4.08 -24.04 5.01
C ASP A 187 -2.96 -25.07 5.18
N LYS A 188 -1.99 -25.09 4.25
CA LYS A 188 -0.84 -26.02 4.28
C LYS A 188 0.09 -25.78 5.48
N PHE A 189 0.08 -24.60 6.07
CA PHE A 189 0.95 -24.27 7.20
C PHE A 189 0.33 -24.53 8.58
N ARG A 190 -0.87 -25.15 8.67
CA ARG A 190 -1.53 -25.40 9.97
C ARG A 190 -0.64 -26.14 10.97
N ASN A 191 0.00 -27.22 10.54
CA ASN A 191 0.87 -28.02 11.40
C ASN A 191 2.09 -27.22 11.88
N TYR A 192 2.70 -26.47 10.97
CA TYR A 192 3.82 -25.58 11.28
C TYR A 192 3.42 -24.46 12.25
N ALA A 193 2.24 -23.87 12.08
CA ALA A 193 1.71 -22.87 12.99
C ALA A 193 1.55 -23.43 14.43
N VAL A 194 1.06 -24.67 14.57
CA VAL A 194 0.95 -25.34 15.87
C VAL A 194 2.32 -25.59 16.50
N GLN A 195 3.33 -25.99 15.72
CA GLN A 195 4.71 -26.14 16.20
C GLN A 195 5.31 -24.83 16.73
N LEU A 196 4.92 -23.70 16.15
CA LEU A 196 5.28 -22.35 16.62
C LEU A 196 4.43 -21.85 17.81
N GLY A 197 3.51 -22.68 18.34
CA GLY A 197 2.65 -22.32 19.47
C GLY A 197 1.36 -21.57 19.09
N LEU A 198 1.04 -21.45 17.79
CA LEU A 198 -0.20 -20.80 17.31
C LEU A 198 -1.38 -21.78 17.28
N HIS A 199 -1.78 -22.31 18.44
CA HIS A 199 -2.84 -23.32 18.55
C HIS A 199 -4.20 -22.89 17.98
N LYS A 200 -4.47 -21.58 17.89
CA LYS A 200 -5.71 -21.04 17.30
C LYS A 200 -5.63 -20.70 15.81
N TYR A 201 -4.49 -20.95 15.16
CA TYR A 201 -4.27 -20.57 13.75
C TYR A 201 -5.42 -21.01 12.84
N SER A 202 -5.84 -22.26 12.99
CA SER A 202 -6.96 -22.85 12.24
C SER A 202 -8.27 -22.08 12.41
N GLU A 203 -8.64 -21.79 13.66
CA GLU A 203 -9.87 -21.07 14.02
C GLU A 203 -9.92 -19.69 13.32
N TYR A 204 -8.81 -18.94 13.36
CA TYR A 204 -8.73 -17.63 12.70
C TYR A 204 -8.77 -17.73 11.18
N LEU A 205 -8.03 -18.68 10.60
CA LEU A 205 -7.99 -18.86 9.15
C LEU A 205 -9.38 -19.18 8.60
N ASP A 206 -10.09 -20.10 9.25
CA ASP A 206 -11.45 -20.50 8.87
C ASP A 206 -12.47 -19.37 9.11
N TYR A 207 -12.29 -18.60 10.18
CA TYR A 207 -13.11 -17.41 10.44
C TYR A 207 -12.99 -16.39 9.30
N TYR A 208 -11.77 -16.00 8.92
CA TYR A 208 -11.57 -14.99 7.87
C TYR A 208 -11.97 -15.47 6.47
N LYS A 209 -11.78 -16.76 6.16
CA LYS A 209 -12.25 -17.36 4.89
C LYS A 209 -13.74 -17.12 4.64
N ASN A 210 -14.55 -17.17 5.70
CA ASN A 210 -16.01 -17.09 5.61
C ASN A 210 -16.56 -15.65 5.64
N LEU A 211 -15.69 -14.65 5.78
CA LEU A 211 -16.11 -13.25 5.77
C LEU A 211 -16.29 -12.69 4.35
N LYS A 212 -17.27 -11.80 4.21
CA LYS A 212 -17.40 -10.95 3.01
C LYS A 212 -16.36 -9.83 3.04
N ARG A 213 -15.70 -9.56 1.91
CA ARG A 213 -14.61 -8.56 1.74
C ARG A 213 -14.92 -7.16 2.29
N ASN A 214 -16.17 -6.71 2.13
CA ASN A 214 -16.61 -5.36 2.51
C ASN A 214 -17.38 -5.27 3.83
N CYS A 215 -17.30 -6.29 4.68
CA CYS A 215 -17.87 -6.21 6.02
C CYS A 215 -16.92 -5.52 7.02
N LYS A 216 -17.48 -5.04 8.14
CA LYS A 216 -16.71 -4.42 9.23
C LYS A 216 -15.58 -5.34 9.75
N MET A 217 -15.84 -6.63 9.86
CA MET A 217 -14.87 -7.61 10.35
C MET A 217 -13.67 -7.78 9.40
N TRP A 218 -13.89 -7.68 8.09
CA TRP A 218 -12.78 -7.64 7.14
C TRP A 218 -11.99 -6.32 7.22
N GLY A 219 -12.67 -5.20 7.47
CA GLY A 219 -11.99 -3.95 7.79
C GLY A 219 -11.08 -4.06 9.03
N ILE A 220 -11.56 -4.75 10.08
CA ILE A 220 -10.76 -5.07 11.27
C ILE A 220 -9.56 -5.94 10.90
N ARG A 221 -9.73 -6.97 10.06
CA ARG A 221 -8.63 -7.77 9.52
C ARG A 221 -7.56 -6.91 8.86
N ASP A 222 -7.96 -5.99 7.97
CA ASP A 222 -7.03 -5.11 7.26
C ASP A 222 -6.26 -4.22 8.26
N CYS A 223 -6.92 -3.72 9.30
CA CYS A 223 -6.28 -2.98 10.40
C CYS A 223 -5.29 -3.84 11.20
N SER A 224 -5.68 -5.05 11.61
CA SER A 224 -4.83 -5.94 12.40
C SER A 224 -3.59 -6.38 11.63
N CYS A 225 -3.74 -6.73 10.35
CA CYS A 225 -2.60 -7.05 9.49
C CYS A 225 -1.61 -5.88 9.39
N ARG A 226 -2.09 -4.65 9.16
CA ARG A 226 -1.22 -3.47 9.11
C ARG A 226 -0.52 -3.19 10.43
N LYS A 227 -1.18 -3.41 11.58
CA LYS A 227 -0.55 -3.28 12.90
C LYS A 227 0.60 -4.27 13.06
N VAL A 228 0.41 -5.54 12.70
CA VAL A 228 1.46 -6.57 12.74
C VAL A 228 2.63 -6.20 11.81
N ILE A 229 2.34 -5.81 10.57
CA ILE A 229 3.36 -5.40 9.59
C ILE A 229 4.15 -4.19 10.09
N LYS A 230 3.47 -3.19 10.65
CA LYS A 230 4.12 -2.00 11.21
C LYS A 230 5.00 -2.35 12.41
N TYR A 231 4.52 -3.23 13.28
CA TYR A 231 5.30 -3.74 14.41
C TYR A 231 6.56 -4.46 13.93
N MET A 232 6.44 -5.39 12.97
CA MET A 232 7.58 -6.09 12.38
C MET A 232 8.62 -5.12 11.82
N ARG A 233 8.19 -4.13 11.04
CA ARG A 233 9.08 -3.10 10.47
C ARG A 233 9.79 -2.28 11.54
N LYS A 234 9.06 -1.81 12.56
CA LYS A 234 9.62 -1.00 13.65
C LYS A 234 10.58 -1.77 14.56
N LYS A 235 10.38 -3.08 14.67
CA LYS A 235 11.21 -3.96 15.51
C LYS A 235 12.29 -4.72 14.74
N GLY A 236 12.41 -4.50 13.43
CA GLY A 236 13.39 -5.20 12.59
C GLY A 236 13.17 -6.72 12.54
N ILE A 237 11.91 -7.16 12.59
CA ILE A 237 11.57 -8.58 12.59
C ILE A 237 11.50 -9.08 11.14
N ASN A 238 12.33 -10.07 10.82
CA ASN A 238 12.34 -10.71 9.51
C ASN A 238 11.05 -11.52 9.27
N ALA A 239 10.55 -11.47 8.04
CA ALA A 239 9.38 -12.24 7.61
C ALA A 239 9.68 -13.74 7.49
N ILE A 240 10.93 -14.07 7.17
CA ILE A 240 11.43 -15.44 7.01
C ILE A 240 12.44 -15.67 8.12
N ASP A 241 12.27 -16.78 8.85
CA ASP A 241 13.25 -17.23 9.84
C ASP A 241 14.50 -17.75 9.13
N GLU A 242 15.66 -17.20 9.48
CA GLU A 242 16.93 -17.46 8.79
C GLU A 242 17.43 -18.90 8.97
N LYS A 243 17.06 -19.57 10.08
CA LYS A 243 17.53 -20.92 10.38
C LYS A 243 16.73 -21.98 9.61
N THR A 244 15.43 -21.76 9.49
CA THR A 244 14.50 -22.73 8.90
C THR A 244 14.20 -22.43 7.44
N GLY A 245 14.36 -21.18 7.00
CA GLY A 245 13.91 -20.71 5.70
C GLY A 245 12.38 -20.83 5.52
N LEU A 246 11.65 -20.73 6.63
CA LEU A 246 10.18 -20.77 6.71
C LEU A 246 9.64 -19.44 7.25
N PRO A 247 8.33 -19.17 7.12
CA PRO A 247 7.74 -17.95 7.68
C PRO A 247 8.00 -17.82 9.18
N SER A 248 8.31 -16.61 9.65
CA SER A 248 8.49 -16.31 11.07
C SER A 248 7.17 -16.40 11.85
N LEU A 249 7.23 -16.36 13.18
CA LEU A 249 6.04 -16.37 14.04
C LEU A 249 5.03 -15.27 13.65
N TYR A 250 5.51 -14.05 13.42
CA TYR A 250 4.64 -12.91 13.06
C TYR A 250 4.08 -13.03 11.65
N GLU A 251 4.86 -13.60 10.74
CA GLU A 251 4.36 -13.91 9.40
C GLU A 251 3.29 -15.00 9.44
N MET A 252 3.43 -16.01 10.30
CA MET A 252 2.38 -17.01 10.53
C MET A 252 1.13 -16.44 11.19
N ILE A 253 1.25 -15.39 12.02
CA ILE A 253 0.09 -14.61 12.48
C ILE A 253 -0.60 -13.93 11.29
N LEU A 254 0.15 -13.34 10.35
CA LEU A 254 -0.44 -12.78 9.13
C LEU A 254 -1.13 -13.84 8.27
N PHE A 255 -0.54 -15.03 8.12
CA PHE A 255 -1.14 -16.13 7.36
C PHE A 255 -2.47 -16.58 7.95
N SER A 256 -2.62 -16.56 9.28
CA SER A 256 -3.91 -16.84 9.95
C SER A 256 -5.02 -15.86 9.57
N MET A 257 -4.64 -14.68 9.05
CA MET A 257 -5.54 -13.64 8.53
C MET A 257 -5.52 -13.57 6.99
N MET A 258 -5.03 -14.62 6.33
CA MET A 258 -4.85 -14.68 4.88
C MET A 258 -4.01 -13.52 4.33
N CYS A 259 -3.03 -13.04 5.09
CA CYS A 259 -2.14 -11.92 4.75
C CYS A 259 -0.68 -12.37 4.74
N SER A 260 0.19 -11.59 4.09
CA SER A 260 1.63 -11.82 4.11
C SER A 260 2.39 -10.55 3.76
N THR A 261 3.65 -10.47 4.18
CA THR A 261 4.66 -9.53 3.65
C THR A 261 5.61 -10.17 2.65
N ILE A 262 5.57 -11.49 2.51
CA ILE A 262 6.39 -12.28 1.60
C ILE A 262 5.76 -12.27 0.19
N ASP A 263 6.61 -12.21 -0.83
CA ASP A 263 6.22 -12.44 -2.23
C ASP A 263 5.57 -13.81 -2.40
N ILE A 264 4.39 -13.85 -3.03
CA ILE A 264 3.64 -15.08 -3.29
C ILE A 264 4.47 -16.17 -3.99
N LYS A 265 5.43 -15.81 -4.84
CA LYS A 265 6.32 -16.79 -5.51
C LYS A 265 7.20 -17.53 -4.50
N LYS A 266 7.76 -16.80 -3.53
CA LYS A 266 8.55 -17.40 -2.44
C LYS A 266 7.69 -18.25 -1.52
N ILE A 267 6.46 -17.83 -1.24
CA ILE A 267 5.52 -18.63 -0.45
C ILE A 267 5.23 -19.96 -1.17
N ASN A 268 5.00 -19.93 -2.49
CA ASN A 268 4.77 -21.13 -3.28
C ASN A 268 5.96 -22.10 -3.29
N GLU A 269 7.19 -21.59 -3.18
CA GLU A 269 8.38 -22.44 -3.00
C GLU A 269 8.42 -23.06 -1.60
N MET A 270 8.10 -22.30 -0.56
CA MET A 270 8.03 -22.82 0.83
C MET A 270 6.97 -23.90 0.99
N VAL A 271 5.82 -23.72 0.34
CA VAL A 271 4.71 -24.68 0.31
C VAL A 271 5.16 -26.08 -0.15
N LYS A 272 6.16 -26.18 -1.04
CA LYS A 272 6.67 -27.48 -1.51
C LYS A 272 7.36 -28.31 -0.43
N LYS A 273 7.66 -27.71 0.73
CA LYS A 273 8.22 -28.39 1.90
C LYS A 273 7.13 -29.05 2.78
N PHE A 274 5.85 -28.85 2.46
CA PHE A 274 4.68 -29.34 3.19
C PHE A 274 3.80 -30.25 2.33
#